data_AF-A0A7S3YIK9-F1
#
_entry.id   AF-A0A7S3YIK9-F1
#
_cell.length_a   1.000
_cell.length_b   1.000
_cell.length_c   1.000
_cell.angle_alpha   90.00
_cell.angle_beta   90.00
_cell.angle_gamma   90.00
#
_symmetry.space_group_name_H-M   'P 1'
#
loop_
_entity.id
_entity.type
_entity.pdbx_description
1 polymer ?
#
loop_
_entity_poly.entity_id
_entity_poly.type
_entity_poly.pdbx_seq_one_letter_code
_entity_poly.pdbx_strand_id
1 'polypeptide(L)'
;EVVLEPFPSAHFYPALQALSLGVPLVAKVGATLAGRTTLAMYRKLGVGDLLAATAQEYVQTALKVALAPNYRAQLSSRILAANYKLFEDTSAVHEWEKFLTMVGAPLLSGEQPILIRRTHLTP
;
A
#
# COMPACT_ATOMS: atom_id res chain seq x y z
N GLU A 1 -13.78 -13.06 -6.61
CA GLU A 1 -14.28 -12.56 -5.30
C GLU A 1 -13.88 -11.09 -5.15
N VAL A 2 -14.31 -10.40 -4.08
CA VAL A 2 -13.91 -9.02 -3.75
C VAL A 2 -13.80 -8.87 -2.24
N VAL A 3 -12.76 -8.20 -1.75
CA VAL A 3 -12.54 -7.89 -0.34
C VAL A 3 -12.94 -6.44 -0.06
N LEU A 4 -13.55 -6.21 1.10
CA LEU A 4 -13.96 -4.91 1.59
C LEU A 4 -13.11 -4.56 2.82
N GLU A 5 -12.27 -3.53 2.72
CA GLU A 5 -11.43 -3.10 3.84
C GLU A 5 -12.22 -2.24 4.84
N PRO A 6 -12.22 -2.59 6.14
CA PRO A 6 -12.79 -1.75 7.18
C PRO A 6 -12.11 -0.37 7.25
N PHE A 7 -12.90 0.69 7.48
CA PHE A 7 -12.39 2.04 7.76
C PHE A 7 -13.06 2.60 9.03
N PRO A 8 -12.36 3.42 9.84
CA PRO A 8 -11.11 4.14 9.54
C PRO A 8 -9.79 3.37 9.76
N SER A 9 -9.83 2.14 10.29
CA SER A 9 -8.65 1.32 10.59
C SER A 9 -8.40 0.24 9.53
N ALA A 10 -7.60 0.59 8.53
CA ALA A 10 -7.06 -0.35 7.56
C ALA A 10 -5.96 -1.23 8.18
N HIS A 11 -5.89 -2.49 7.74
CA HIS A 11 -4.92 -3.48 8.24
C HIS A 11 -4.06 -3.99 7.10
N PHE A 12 -2.74 -3.92 7.28
CA PHE A 12 -1.79 -4.24 6.22
C PHE A 12 -1.83 -5.73 5.81
N TYR A 13 -2.03 -6.64 6.75
CA TYR A 13 -1.86 -8.08 6.50
C TYR A 13 -2.97 -8.68 5.63
N PRO A 14 -4.28 -8.47 5.92
CA PRO A 14 -5.34 -8.91 5.01
C PRO A 14 -5.23 -8.29 3.62
N ALA A 15 -4.76 -7.04 3.52
CA ALA A 15 -4.54 -6.40 2.24
C ALA A 15 -3.42 -7.08 1.43
N LEU A 16 -2.30 -7.41 2.06
CA LEU A 16 -1.24 -8.18 1.41
C LEU A 16 -1.73 -9.55 0.95
N GLN A 17 -2.52 -10.26 1.75
CA GLN A 17 -3.08 -11.56 1.35
C GLN A 17 -4.04 -11.45 0.16
N ALA A 18 -4.93 -10.46 0.16
CA ALA A 18 -5.83 -10.23 -0.97
C ALA A 18 -5.02 -9.94 -2.25
N LEU A 19 -4.03 -9.05 -2.16
CA LEU A 19 -3.22 -8.64 -3.31
C LEU A 19 -2.25 -9.73 -3.79
N SER A 20 -1.74 -10.60 -2.91
CA SER A 20 -0.92 -11.74 -3.32
C SER A 20 -1.72 -12.75 -4.16
N LEU A 21 -3.00 -12.91 -3.84
CA LEU A 21 -3.94 -13.77 -4.56
C LEU A 21 -4.63 -13.07 -5.75
N GLY A 22 -4.30 -11.80 -6.02
CA GLY A 22 -4.95 -11.04 -7.09
C GLY A 22 -6.42 -10.71 -6.82
N VAL A 23 -6.88 -10.77 -5.57
CA VAL A 23 -8.26 -10.47 -5.21
C VAL A 23 -8.43 -8.95 -5.10
N PRO A 24 -9.35 -8.34 -5.88
CA PRO A 24 -9.66 -6.92 -5.76
C PRO A 24 -10.08 -6.57 -4.34
N LEU A 25 -9.42 -5.56 -3.74
CA LEU A 25 -9.73 -5.06 -2.40
C LEU A 25 -10.17 -3.60 -2.49
N VAL A 26 -11.40 -3.31 -2.09
CA VAL A 26 -11.94 -1.94 -2.06
C VAL A 26 -11.54 -1.30 -0.73
N ALA A 27 -10.97 -0.10 -0.79
CA ALA A 27 -10.51 0.63 0.39
C ALA A 27 -10.94 2.10 0.34
N LYS A 28 -11.20 2.66 1.52
CA LYS A 28 -11.44 4.10 1.68
C LYS A 28 -10.18 4.78 2.21
N VAL A 29 -9.68 5.78 1.49
CA VAL A 29 -8.52 6.56 1.91
C VAL A 29 -8.87 7.41 3.14
N GLY A 30 -8.03 7.30 4.17
CA GLY A 30 -8.12 8.05 5.44
C GLY A 30 -6.96 9.02 5.63
N ALA A 31 -7.01 9.78 6.74
CA ALA A 31 -5.98 10.77 7.09
C ALA A 31 -4.77 10.15 7.84
N THR A 32 -4.96 9.00 8.49
CA THR A 32 -3.93 8.34 9.31
C THR A 32 -2.94 7.57 8.42
N LEU A 33 -1.82 7.13 9.01
CA LEU A 33 -0.91 6.19 8.32
C LEU A 33 -1.64 4.89 7.99
N ALA A 34 -2.34 4.31 8.98
CA ALA A 34 -3.14 3.10 8.81
C ALA A 34 -4.09 3.23 7.61
N GLY A 35 -4.91 4.29 7.59
CA GLY A 35 -5.88 4.57 6.50
C GLY A 35 -5.26 4.93 5.13
N ARG A 36 -3.92 4.94 5.01
CA ARG A 36 -3.20 5.14 3.73
C ARG A 36 -2.33 3.95 3.34
N THR A 37 -2.36 2.87 4.10
CA THR A 37 -1.55 1.66 3.81
C THR A 37 -1.90 1.07 2.45
N THR A 38 -3.19 0.78 2.23
CA THR A 38 -3.70 0.24 0.97
C THR A 38 -3.49 1.20 -0.20
N LEU A 39 -3.60 2.51 0.04
CA LEU A 39 -3.26 3.53 -0.96
C LEU A 39 -1.79 3.39 -1.43
N ALA A 40 -0.84 3.21 -0.51
CA ALA A 40 0.57 3.05 -0.86
C ALA A 40 0.81 1.76 -1.67
N MET A 41 0.16 0.65 -1.29
CA MET A 41 0.23 -0.61 -2.03
C MET A 41 -0.30 -0.44 -3.46
N TYR A 42 -1.48 0.15 -3.61
CA TYR A 42 -2.10 0.38 -4.91
C TYR A 42 -1.31 1.34 -5.81
N ARG A 43 -0.61 2.32 -5.21
CA ARG A 43 0.33 3.18 -5.95
C ARG A 43 1.51 2.37 -6.51
N LYS A 44 2.12 1.48 -5.73
CA LYS A 44 3.19 0.59 -6.24
C LYS A 44 2.68 -0.33 -7.35
N LEU A 45 1.45 -0.83 -7.23
CA LEU A 45 0.82 -1.67 -8.26
C LEU A 45 0.39 -0.91 -9.52
N GLY A 46 0.15 0.41 -9.43
CA GLY A 46 -0.43 1.21 -10.51
C GLY A 46 -1.93 0.94 -10.71
N VAL A 47 -2.67 0.62 -9.64
CA VAL A 47 -4.11 0.31 -9.69
C VAL A 47 -4.87 1.24 -8.75
N GLY A 48 -5.51 2.28 -9.29
CA GLY A 48 -6.25 3.28 -8.50
C GLY A 48 -7.75 3.03 -8.39
N ASP A 49 -8.28 2.08 -9.17
CA ASP A 49 -9.70 1.89 -9.45
C ASP A 49 -10.54 1.48 -8.22
N LEU A 50 -9.88 1.04 -7.15
CA LEU A 50 -10.47 0.44 -5.96
C LEU A 50 -10.36 1.35 -4.72
N LEU A 51 -9.88 2.58 -4.90
CA LEU A 51 -9.70 3.58 -3.86
C LEU A 51 -10.86 4.58 -3.87
N ALA A 52 -11.52 4.71 -2.73
CA ALA A 52 -12.58 5.70 -2.50
C ALA A 52 -12.13 6.83 -1.57
N ALA A 53 -12.54 8.06 -1.84
CA ALA A 53 -12.32 9.20 -0.95
C ALA A 53 -13.46 9.34 0.08
N THR A 54 -14.68 8.96 -0.29
CA THR A 54 -15.87 9.06 0.57
C THR A 54 -16.52 7.69 0.87
N ALA A 55 -17.37 7.64 1.90
CA ALA A 55 -18.13 6.42 2.20
C ALA A 55 -19.11 6.06 1.07
N GLN A 56 -19.69 7.08 0.40
CA GLN A 56 -20.55 6.88 -0.75
C GLN A 56 -19.78 6.23 -1.92
N GLU A 57 -18.61 6.78 -2.26
CA GLU A 57 -17.74 6.21 -3.30
C GLU A 57 -17.29 4.79 -2.96
N TYR A 58 -17.03 4.50 -1.68
CA TYR A 58 -16.67 3.16 -1.22
C TYR A 58 -17.77 2.16 -1.54
N VAL A 59 -19.03 2.50 -1.22
CA VAL A 59 -20.20 1.66 -1.54
C VAL A 59 -20.37 1.50 -3.06
N GLN A 60 -20.27 2.58 -3.83
CA GLN A 60 -20.41 2.52 -5.28
C GLN A 60 -19.32 1.67 -5.94
N THR A 61 -18.08 1.78 -5.46
CA THR A 61 -16.95 0.98 -5.94
C THR A 61 -17.14 -0.48 -5.59
N ALA A 62 -17.56 -0.79 -4.35
CA ALA A 62 -17.87 -2.14 -3.92
C ALA A 62 -18.97 -2.78 -4.81
N LEU A 63 -20.06 -2.07 -5.07
CA LEU A 63 -21.15 -2.55 -5.92
C LEU A 63 -20.69 -2.76 -7.37
N LYS A 64 -19.97 -1.80 -7.95
CA LYS A 64 -19.44 -1.91 -9.32
C LYS A 64 -18.59 -3.18 -9.49
N VAL A 65 -17.68 -3.41 -8.55
CA VAL A 65 -16.80 -4.59 -8.58
C VAL A 65 -17.59 -5.86 -8.28
N ALA A 66 -18.51 -5.86 -7.31
CA ALA A 66 -19.31 -7.03 -6.96
C ALA A 66 -20.22 -7.52 -8.10
N LEU A 67 -20.76 -6.59 -8.89
CA LEU A 67 -21.77 -6.88 -9.92
C LEU A 67 -21.18 -7.07 -11.33
N ALA A 68 -19.91 -6.72 -11.57
CA ALA A 68 -19.27 -6.81 -12.88
C ALA A 68 -18.16 -7.88 -12.92
N PRO A 69 -18.48 -9.17 -13.22
CA PRO A 69 -17.51 -10.26 -13.18
C PRO A 69 -16.33 -10.08 -14.14
N ASN A 70 -16.58 -9.57 -15.36
CA ASN A 70 -15.52 -9.31 -16.34
C ASN A 70 -14.58 -8.20 -15.87
N TYR A 71 -15.13 -7.14 -15.27
CA TYR A 71 -14.33 -6.05 -14.70
C TYR A 71 -13.48 -6.54 -13.52
N ARG A 72 -14.02 -7.40 -12.65
CA ARG A 72 -13.24 -8.07 -11.61
C ARG A 72 -12.09 -8.91 -12.15
N ALA A 73 -12.34 -9.69 -13.20
CA ALA A 73 -11.30 -10.53 -13.80
C ALA A 73 -10.16 -9.68 -14.38
N GLN A 74 -10.49 -8.55 -15.00
CA GLN A 74 -9.51 -7.57 -15.49
C GLN A 74 -8.69 -6.96 -14.35
N LEU A 75 -9.35 -6.53 -13.26
CA LEU A 75 -8.66 -6.01 -12.07
C LEU A 75 -7.73 -7.05 -11.45
N SER A 76 -8.21 -8.29 -11.30
CA SER A 76 -7.41 -9.40 -10.76
C SER A 76 -6.16 -9.65 -11.60
N SER A 77 -6.31 -9.68 -12.93
CA SER A 77 -5.19 -9.84 -13.86
C SER A 77 -4.17 -8.70 -13.74
N ARG A 78 -4.63 -7.45 -13.62
CA ARG A 78 -3.76 -6.28 -13.41
C ARG A 78 -3.00 -6.35 -12.09
N ILE A 79 -3.65 -6.78 -11.01
CA ILE A 79 -3.03 -6.93 -9.69
C ILE A 79 -1.95 -8.01 -9.76
N LEU A 80 -2.27 -9.21 -10.26
CA LEU A 80 -1.30 -10.32 -10.37
C LEU A 80 -0.10 -9.96 -11.25
N ALA A 81 -0.33 -9.27 -12.38
CA ALA A 81 0.73 -8.85 -13.27
C ALA A 81 1.70 -7.84 -12.63
N ALA A 82 1.31 -7.16 -11.55
CA ALA A 82 2.10 -6.13 -10.88
C ALA A 82 2.52 -6.50 -9.44
N ASN A 83 2.03 -7.60 -8.88
CA ASN A 83 2.16 -7.90 -7.44
C ASN A 83 3.62 -8.12 -7.00
N TYR A 84 4.51 -8.53 -7.90
CA TYR A 84 5.96 -8.63 -7.67
C TYR A 84 6.55 -7.30 -7.16
N LYS A 85 5.96 -6.15 -7.52
CA LYS A 85 6.38 -4.82 -7.02
C LYS A 85 6.11 -4.61 -5.53
N LEU A 86 5.30 -5.46 -4.90
CA LEU A 86 5.07 -5.47 -3.46
C LEU A 86 5.88 -6.55 -2.75
N PHE A 87 6.00 -7.72 -3.36
CA PHE A 87 6.55 -8.92 -2.71
C PHE A 87 8.02 -9.20 -3.03
N GLU A 88 8.51 -8.72 -4.17
CA GLU A 88 9.86 -8.98 -4.69
C GLU A 88 10.63 -7.67 -4.91
N ASP A 89 10.24 -6.62 -4.19
CA ASP A 89 10.87 -5.30 -4.30
C ASP A 89 12.19 -5.24 -3.53
N THR A 90 13.26 -5.63 -4.22
CA THR A 90 14.63 -5.54 -3.69
C THR A 90 15.09 -4.09 -3.46
N SER A 91 14.45 -3.08 -4.05
CA SER A 91 14.84 -1.68 -3.82
C SER A 91 14.65 -1.27 -2.36
N ALA A 92 13.60 -1.79 -1.71
CA ALA A 92 13.35 -1.55 -0.30
C ALA A 92 14.51 -2.06 0.59
N VAL A 93 15.08 -3.24 0.27
CA VAL A 93 16.23 -3.78 1.01
C VAL A 93 17.42 -2.84 0.91
N HIS A 94 17.76 -2.39 -0.31
CA HIS A 94 18.86 -1.46 -0.52
C HIS A 94 18.62 -0.08 0.13
N GLU A 95 17.38 0.40 0.13
CA GLU A 95 16.99 1.63 0.83
C GLU A 95 17.19 1.49 2.35
N TRP A 96 16.81 0.34 2.92
CA TRP A 96 17.05 0.02 4.32
C TRP A 96 18.54 -0.11 4.64
N GLU A 97 19.34 -0.77 3.80
CA GLU A 97 20.79 -0.86 3.97
C GLU A 97 21.45 0.53 4.01
N LYS A 98 21.08 1.40 3.06
CA LYS A 98 21.55 2.79 3.02
C LYS A 98 21.13 3.55 4.28
N PHE A 99 19.86 3.44 4.67
CA PHE A 99 19.32 4.10 5.84
C PHE A 99 20.04 3.66 7.12
N LEU A 100 20.19 2.35 7.32
CA LEU A 100 20.83 1.77 8.51
C LEU A 100 22.32 2.12 8.57
N THR A 101 23.02 2.13 7.44
CA THR A 101 24.42 2.57 7.37
C THR A 101 24.55 4.05 7.73
N MET A 102 23.66 4.89 7.19
CA MET A 102 23.62 6.33 7.45
C MET A 102 23.41 6.65 8.93
N VAL A 103 22.45 5.98 9.60
CA VAL A 103 22.18 6.26 11.03
C VAL A 103 23.12 5.52 11.98
N GLY A 104 23.72 4.41 11.54
CA GLY A 104 24.60 3.58 12.36
C GLY A 104 26.04 4.11 12.46
N ALA A 105 26.60 4.69 11.39
CA ALA A 105 27.98 5.15 11.38
C ALA A 105 28.33 6.17 12.49
N PRO A 106 27.47 7.18 12.80
CA PRO A 106 27.70 8.10 13.91
C PRO A 106 27.65 7.39 15.28
N LEU A 107 26.71 6.45 15.46
CA LEU A 107 26.54 5.70 16.71
C LEU A 107 27.77 4.86 17.06
N LEU A 108 28.40 4.25 16.05
CA LEU A 108 29.62 3.45 16.22
C LEU A 108 30.85 4.32 16.55
N SER A 109 30.81 5.60 16.21
CA SER A 109 31.89 6.57 16.43
C SER A 109 31.70 7.39 17.70
N GLY A 110 30.64 7.14 18.48
CA GLY A 110 30.30 7.89 19.70
C GLY A 110 29.65 9.25 19.46
N GLU A 111 29.24 9.55 18.23
CA GLU A 111 28.55 10.78 17.87
C GLU A 111 27.04 10.69 18.20
N GLN A 112 26.38 11.84 18.29
CA GLN A 112 24.94 11.90 18.55
C GLN A 112 24.13 11.28 17.39
N PRO A 113 23.00 10.60 17.65
CA PRO A 113 22.16 10.03 16.60
C PRO A 113 21.65 11.12 15.64
N ILE A 114 21.61 10.83 14.35
CA ILE A 114 21.00 11.73 13.36
C ILE A 114 19.48 11.74 13.58
N LEU A 115 18.96 12.88 14.03
CA LEU A 115 17.52 13.09 14.18
C LEU A 115 16.90 13.40 12.81
N ILE A 116 16.26 12.42 12.19
CA ILE A 116 15.58 12.61 10.90
C ILE A 116 14.26 13.33 11.15
N ARG A 117 14.28 14.65 10.95
CA ARG A 117 13.07 15.48 10.95
C ARG A 117 12.33 15.35 9.62
N ARG A 118 11.01 15.51 9.68
CA ARG A 118 10.11 15.47 8.52
C ARG A 118 10.51 16.43 7.38
N THR A 119 11.27 17.48 7.68
CA THR A 119 11.83 18.44 6.72
C THR A 119 12.97 17.87 5.85
N HIS A 120 13.57 16.75 6.24
CA HIS A 120 14.66 16.09 5.48
C HIS A 120 14.16 15.01 4.53
N LEU A 121 12.86 14.68 4.56
CA LEU A 121 12.25 13.76 3.62
C LEU A 121 11.71 14.60 2.46
N THR A 122 12.40 14.57 1.32
CA THR A 122 11.87 15.13 0.07
C THR A 122 10.61 14.35 -0.35
N PRO A 123 9.61 15.01 -0.97
CA PRO A 123 8.36 14.38 -1.36
C PRO A 123 8.53 13.29 -2.43
#